data_AF-W7ETS3-F1
#
_entry.id   AF-W7ETS3-F1
#
_cell.length_a   1.000
_cell.length_b   1.000
_cell.length_c   1.000
_cell.angle_alpha   90.00
_cell.angle_beta   90.00
_cell.angle_gamma   90.00
#
_symmetry.space_group_name_H-M   'P 1'
#
loop_
_entity.id
_entity.type
_entity.pdbx_description
1 polymer ?
#
loop_
_entity_poly.entity_id
_entity_poly.type
_entity_poly.pdbx_seq_one_letter_code
_entity_poly.pdbx_strand_id
1 'polypeptide(L)'
;MAPQNLLIDVRTPSEFSTGYLTSDLSPTVNIEYQLISTLPAVYAEKGIQVAKDDRITLYCRSGRRSNLALQTLREMGFTNARDIGGLEEARRVLDREQVERQLEEGFGEGEGKVVREEKMGARGHERVKSFGVLVEGLRALEG
;
A
#
# COMPACT_ATOMS: atom_id res chain seq x y z
N MET A 1 -0.92 -22.19 4.01
CA MET A 1 -1.78 -21.22 3.28
C MET A 1 -0.87 -20.07 2.87
N ALA A 2 -1.01 -19.56 1.64
CA ALA A 2 -0.22 -18.39 1.25
C ALA A 2 -0.71 -17.16 2.04
N PRO A 3 0.20 -16.24 2.44
CA PRO A 3 -0.21 -15.03 3.15
C PRO A 3 -1.07 -14.16 2.25
N GLN A 4 -2.20 -13.69 2.80
CA GLN A 4 -3.13 -12.81 2.09
C GLN A 4 -2.86 -11.34 2.39
N ASN A 5 -3.33 -10.46 1.51
CA ASN A 5 -3.22 -9.02 1.68
C ASN A 5 -4.54 -8.48 2.20
N LEU A 6 -4.52 -7.80 3.34
CA LEU A 6 -5.69 -7.22 3.98
C LEU A 6 -5.54 -5.70 4.05
N LEU A 7 -6.54 -4.96 3.58
CA LEU A 7 -6.60 -3.50 3.66
C LEU A 7 -7.71 -3.09 4.65
N ILE A 8 -7.32 -2.38 5.70
CA ILE A 8 -8.19 -2.04 6.82
C ILE A 8 -8.27 -0.52 6.96
N ASP A 9 -9.50 -0.01 6.91
CA ASP A 9 -9.81 1.37 7.29
C ASP A 9 -10.16 1.41 8.78
N VAL A 10 -9.35 2.08 9.60
CA VAL A 10 -9.58 2.18 11.05
C VAL A 10 -10.32 3.44 11.50
N ARG A 11 -10.97 4.13 10.55
CA ARG A 11 -11.88 5.25 10.83
C ARG A 11 -13.24 4.77 11.31
N THR A 12 -14.09 5.71 11.72
CA THR A 12 -15.47 5.39 12.10
C THR A 12 -16.29 4.92 10.88
N PRO A 13 -17.37 4.15 11.07
CA PRO A 13 -18.26 3.74 9.99
C PRO A 13 -18.87 4.92 9.22
N SER A 14 -19.14 6.03 9.91
CA SER A 14 -19.61 7.27 9.29
C SER A 14 -18.59 7.86 8.33
N GLU A 15 -17.30 7.89 8.71
CA GLU A 15 -16.23 8.33 7.81
C GLU A 15 -16.05 7.36 6.63
N PHE A 16 -16.12 6.06 6.87
CA PHE A 16 -16.02 5.05 5.81
C PHE A 16 -17.13 5.19 4.76
N SER A 17 -18.35 5.51 5.20
CA SER A 17 -19.52 5.70 4.33
C SER A 17 -19.40 6.94 3.43
N THR A 18 -18.55 7.92 3.77
CA THR A 18 -18.28 9.09 2.92
C THR A 18 -17.31 8.80 1.77
N GLY A 19 -16.68 7.63 1.78
CA GLY A 19 -15.68 7.22 0.80
C GLY A 19 -14.48 6.56 1.47
N TYR A 20 -14.01 5.48 0.87
CA TYR A 20 -12.87 4.68 1.34
C TYR A 20 -11.94 4.36 0.17
N LEU A 21 -10.70 4.01 0.51
CA LEU A 21 -9.72 3.59 -0.48
C LEU A 21 -9.99 2.15 -0.90
N THR A 22 -9.78 1.83 -2.16
CA THR A 22 -9.85 0.47 -2.72
C THR A 22 -8.49 0.10 -3.28
N SER A 23 -8.18 -1.19 -3.32
CA SER A 23 -6.98 -1.73 -3.95
C SER A 23 -7.35 -2.99 -4.73
N ASP A 24 -6.62 -3.28 -5.80
CA ASP A 24 -6.84 -4.49 -6.61
C ASP A 24 -6.56 -5.79 -5.83
N LEU A 25 -5.79 -5.71 -4.75
CA LEU A 25 -5.39 -6.88 -3.96
C LEU A 25 -6.51 -7.45 -3.08
N SER A 26 -7.31 -6.57 -2.47
CA SER A 26 -8.33 -6.95 -1.49
C SER A 26 -9.35 -5.83 -1.31
N PRO A 27 -10.63 -6.18 -1.09
CA PRO A 27 -11.61 -5.22 -0.62
C PRO A 27 -11.20 -4.64 0.73
N THR A 28 -11.53 -3.38 0.93
CA THR A 28 -11.27 -2.68 2.19
C THR A 28 -12.34 -3.03 3.21
N VAL A 29 -11.91 -3.38 4.42
CA VAL A 29 -12.80 -3.63 5.54
C VAL A 29 -12.67 -2.49 6.55
N ASN A 30 -13.80 -1.99 7.04
CA ASN A 30 -13.81 -0.99 8.11
C ASN A 30 -13.82 -1.68 9.47
N ILE A 31 -12.81 -1.38 10.29
CA ILE A 31 -12.73 -1.84 11.69
C ILE A 31 -12.11 -0.69 12.49
N GLU A 32 -12.91 -0.04 13.32
CA GLU A 32 -12.42 1.08 14.14
C GLU A 32 -11.19 0.69 14.96
N TYR A 33 -10.25 1.62 15.13
CA TYR A 33 -8.98 1.32 15.81
C TYR A 33 -9.14 0.72 17.22
N GLN A 34 -10.22 1.07 17.93
CA GLN A 34 -10.54 0.53 19.26
C GLN A 34 -10.98 -0.93 19.23
N LEU A 35 -11.48 -1.40 18.08
CA LEU A 35 -11.98 -2.73 17.84
C LEU A 35 -11.03 -3.56 16.99
N ILE A 36 -9.81 -3.09 16.69
CA ILE A 36 -8.89 -3.81 15.80
C ILE A 36 -8.55 -5.22 16.30
N SER A 37 -8.66 -5.46 17.61
CA SER A 37 -8.49 -6.78 18.21
C SER A 37 -9.51 -7.82 17.75
N THR A 38 -10.67 -7.39 17.25
CA THR A 38 -11.71 -8.25 16.70
C THR A 38 -11.49 -8.59 15.23
N LEU A 39 -10.42 -8.08 14.58
CA LEU A 39 -10.11 -8.32 13.17
C LEU A 39 -10.24 -9.79 12.76
N PRO A 40 -9.67 -10.78 13.49
CA PRO A 40 -9.83 -12.20 13.12
C PRO A 40 -11.29 -12.66 13.10
N ALA A 41 -12.10 -12.17 14.03
CA ALA A 41 -13.52 -12.54 14.12
C ALA A 41 -14.32 -11.92 12.96
N VAL A 42 -14.09 -10.64 12.65
CA VAL A 42 -14.75 -9.94 11.53
C VAL A 42 -14.49 -10.63 10.19
N TYR A 43 -13.26 -11.11 9.96
CA TYR A 43 -12.93 -11.88 8.77
C TYR A 43 -13.47 -13.32 8.81
N ALA A 44 -13.51 -13.95 9.99
CA ALA A 44 -14.09 -15.29 10.14
C ALA A 44 -15.59 -15.31 9.76
N GLU A 45 -16.35 -14.27 10.09
CA GLU A 45 -17.75 -14.12 9.65
C GLU A 45 -17.89 -14.05 8.12
N LYS A 46 -16.84 -13.61 7.43
CA LYS A 46 -16.75 -13.58 5.96
C LYS A 46 -16.18 -14.88 5.37
N GLY A 47 -15.95 -15.90 6.21
CA GLY A 47 -15.34 -17.16 5.79
C GLY A 47 -13.83 -17.08 5.56
N ILE A 48 -13.17 -16.00 5.98
CA ILE A 48 -11.74 -15.76 5.78
C ILE A 48 -11.02 -15.97 7.12
N GLN A 49 -10.10 -16.93 7.16
CA GLN A 49 -9.24 -17.16 8.32
C GLN A 49 -8.02 -16.25 8.23
N VAL A 50 -7.80 -15.39 9.23
CA VAL A 50 -6.65 -14.50 9.27
C VAL A 50 -5.50 -15.15 10.04
N ALA A 51 -4.38 -15.37 9.35
CA ALA A 51 -3.14 -15.87 9.91
C ALA A 51 -2.25 -14.72 10.42
N LYS A 52 -1.30 -15.04 11.31
CA LYS A 52 -0.40 -14.04 11.90
C LYS A 52 0.62 -13.45 10.93
N ASP A 53 0.90 -14.15 9.85
CA ASP A 53 1.83 -13.74 8.80
C ASP A 53 1.15 -12.97 7.65
N ASP A 54 -0.19 -12.81 7.71
CA ASP A 54 -0.94 -12.07 6.70
C ASP A 54 -0.51 -10.60 6.64
N ARG A 55 -0.46 -10.07 5.42
CA ARG A 55 -0.06 -8.69 5.15
C ARG A 55 -1.20 -7.74 5.48
N ILE A 56 -1.20 -7.18 6.69
CA ILE A 56 -2.23 -6.23 7.14
C ILE A 56 -1.76 -4.81 6.88
N THR A 57 -2.49 -4.08 6.05
CA THR A 57 -2.25 -2.66 5.77
C THR A 57 -3.34 -1.81 6.39
N LEU A 58 -2.94 -0.89 7.27
CA LEU A 58 -3.84 -0.01 8.01
C LEU A 58 -3.71 1.43 7.51
N TYR A 59 -4.83 2.14 7.42
CA TYR A 59 -4.85 3.58 7.26
C TYR A 59 -5.98 4.22 8.06
N CYS A 60 -5.89 5.53 8.28
CA CYS A 60 -6.98 6.29 8.86
C CYS A 60 -7.06 7.69 8.25
N ARG A 61 -7.72 8.65 8.93
CA ARG A 61 -7.79 10.03 8.44
C ARG A 61 -6.43 10.74 8.45
N SER A 62 -5.67 10.65 9.54
CA SER A 62 -4.44 11.43 9.77
C SER A 62 -3.21 10.61 10.22
N GLY A 63 -3.27 9.28 10.18
CA GLY A 63 -2.21 8.37 10.62
C GLY A 63 -2.22 7.99 12.11
N ARG A 64 -2.73 8.84 13.01
CA ARG A 64 -2.65 8.55 14.47
C ARG A 64 -3.39 7.27 14.88
N ARG A 65 -4.60 7.05 14.35
CA ARG A 65 -5.43 5.88 14.71
C ARG A 65 -4.88 4.59 14.12
N SER A 66 -4.35 4.63 12.90
CA SER A 66 -3.73 3.47 12.26
C SER A 66 -2.44 3.05 12.97
N ASN A 67 -1.66 4.01 13.50
CA ASN A 67 -0.50 3.68 14.32
C ASN A 67 -0.88 2.96 15.62
N LEU A 68 -1.91 3.42 16.32
CA LEU A 68 -2.41 2.73 17.53
C LEU A 68 -2.90 1.32 17.18
N ALA A 69 -3.67 1.19 16.11
CA ALA A 69 -4.15 -0.11 15.64
C ALA A 69 -3.00 -1.06 15.29
N LEU A 70 -1.93 -0.55 14.66
CA LEU A 70 -0.73 -1.31 14.34
C LEU A 70 -0.04 -1.86 15.60
N GLN A 71 0.06 -1.04 16.65
CA GLN A 71 0.65 -1.47 17.92
C GLN A 71 -0.15 -2.63 18.52
N THR A 72 -1.48 -2.50 18.58
CA THR A 72 -2.36 -3.56 19.08
C THR A 72 -2.22 -4.85 18.27
N LEU A 73 -2.16 -4.78 16.93
CA LEU A 73 -1.95 -5.97 16.10
C LEU A 73 -0.58 -6.62 16.38
N ARG A 74 0.48 -5.84 16.56
CA ARG A 74 1.81 -6.37 16.90
C ARG A 74 1.81 -7.05 18.28
N GLU A 75 1.15 -6.46 19.27
CA GLU A 75 0.98 -7.07 20.60
C GLU A 75 0.21 -8.40 20.52
N MET A 76 -0.74 -8.51 19.58
CA MET A 76 -1.45 -9.76 19.29
C MET A 76 -0.62 -10.78 18.48
N GLY A 77 0.62 -10.45 18.12
CA GLY A 77 1.55 -11.34 17.40
C GLY A 77 1.42 -11.32 15.88
N PHE A 78 0.76 -10.32 15.28
CA PHE A 78 0.81 -10.13 13.83
C PHE A 78 2.20 -9.63 13.41
N THR A 79 2.87 -10.38 12.55
CA THR A 79 4.25 -10.11 12.13
C THR A 79 4.33 -9.17 10.94
N ASN A 80 3.28 -9.15 10.11
CA ASN A 80 3.28 -8.49 8.82
C ASN A 80 2.21 -7.38 8.72
N ALA A 81 2.08 -6.61 9.82
CA ALA A 81 1.22 -5.43 9.87
C ALA A 81 2.01 -4.14 9.60
N ARG A 82 1.43 -3.24 8.80
CA ARG A 82 1.99 -1.92 8.47
C ARG A 82 0.92 -0.82 8.49
N ASP A 83 1.38 0.39 8.80
CA ASP A 83 0.58 1.63 8.75
C ASP A 83 1.07 2.45 7.55
N ILE A 84 0.15 2.85 6.67
CA ILE A 84 0.43 3.68 5.48
C ILE A 84 -0.06 5.13 5.66
N GLY A 85 -0.42 5.52 6.89
CA GLY A 85 -0.65 6.89 7.30
C GLY A 85 -2.10 7.37 7.16
N GLY A 86 -2.23 8.66 6.84
CA GLY A 86 -3.52 9.33 6.63
C GLY A 86 -4.14 8.99 5.28
N LEU A 87 -5.39 9.40 5.06
CA LEU A 87 -6.18 8.99 3.90
C LEU A 87 -5.53 9.39 2.57
N GLU A 88 -4.98 10.60 2.50
CA GLU A 88 -4.31 11.10 1.28
C GLU A 88 -2.97 10.42 1.02
N GLU A 89 -2.21 10.12 2.08
CA GLU A 89 -0.92 9.45 1.96
C GLU A 89 -1.11 7.98 1.58
N ALA A 90 -2.06 7.31 2.26
CA ALA A 90 -2.46 5.95 1.98
C ALA A 90 -2.91 5.79 0.51
N ARG A 91 -3.66 6.75 -0.03
CA ARG A 91 -4.04 6.74 -1.45
C ARG A 91 -2.82 6.73 -2.36
N ARG A 92 -1.86 7.64 -2.13
CA ARG A 92 -0.63 7.72 -2.93
C ARG A 92 0.22 6.46 -2.84
N VAL A 93 0.27 5.84 -1.66
CA VAL A 93 0.98 4.57 -1.46
C VAL A 93 0.31 3.46 -2.26
N LEU A 94 -1.01 3.31 -2.16
CA LEU A 94 -1.75 2.28 -2.89
C LEU A 94 -1.65 2.47 -4.41
N ASP A 95 -1.80 3.70 -4.91
CA ASP A 95 -1.64 4.03 -6.33
C ASP A 95 -0.23 3.66 -6.83
N ARG A 96 0.81 4.00 -6.05
CA ARG A 96 2.20 3.66 -6.39
C ARG A 96 2.41 2.16 -6.45
N GLU A 97 2.02 1.44 -5.40
CA GLU A 97 2.22 -0.02 -5.34
C GLU A 97 1.42 -0.76 -6.41
N GLN A 98 0.29 -0.20 -6.85
CA GLN A 98 -0.48 -0.73 -7.97
C GLN A 98 0.30 -0.59 -9.29
N VAL A 99 0.87 0.59 -9.55
CA VAL A 99 1.69 0.83 -10.76
C VAL A 99 2.95 -0.02 -10.76
N GLU A 100 3.68 -0.09 -9.63
CA GLU A 100 4.91 -0.88 -9.52
C GLU A 100 4.65 -2.36 -9.86
N ARG A 101 3.55 -2.93 -9.37
CA ARG A 101 3.16 -4.32 -9.70
C ARG A 101 2.81 -4.51 -11.17
N GLN A 102 2.07 -3.58 -11.76
CA GLN A 102 1.73 -3.65 -13.19
C GLN A 102 2.98 -3.58 -14.07
N LEU A 103 4.01 -2.85 -13.63
CA LEU A 103 5.31 -2.82 -14.31
C LEU A 103 6.07 -4.14 -14.12
N GLU A 104 6.14 -4.69 -12.91
CA GLU A 104 6.78 -5.99 -12.66
C GLU A 104 6.12 -7.13 -13.46
N GLU A 105 4.79 -7.14 -13.57
CA GLU A 105 4.04 -8.12 -14.36
C GLU A 105 4.12 -7.86 -15.88
N GLY A 106 4.38 -6.62 -16.29
CA GLY A 106 4.56 -6.21 -17.69
C GLY A 106 5.95 -6.49 -18.25
N PHE A 107 6.95 -6.76 -17.41
CA PHE A 107 8.34 -7.05 -17.79
C PHE A 107 8.72 -8.52 -17.54
N GLY A 108 7.87 -9.44 -17.99
CA GLY A 108 8.26 -10.84 -18.19
C GLY A 108 9.26 -10.97 -19.35
N GLU A 109 10.50 -11.32 -18.99
CA GLU A 109 11.67 -11.64 -19.82
C GLU A 109 12.47 -10.46 -20.43
N GLY A 110 13.37 -9.92 -19.61
CA GLY A 110 14.54 -9.17 -20.07
C GLY A 110 15.53 -8.96 -18.93
N GLU A 111 16.60 -9.75 -18.90
CA GLU A 111 17.67 -9.62 -17.91
C GLU A 111 18.24 -8.19 -17.89
N GLY A 112 18.16 -7.52 -16.73
CA GLY A 112 18.60 -6.13 -16.58
C GLY A 112 19.00 -5.83 -15.15
N LYS A 113 20.17 -6.34 -14.75
CA LYS A 113 20.84 -6.08 -13.47
C LYS A 113 21.06 -4.57 -13.29
N VAL A 114 20.37 -3.93 -12.34
CA VAL A 114 20.75 -2.59 -11.88
C VAL A 114 21.08 -2.62 -10.39
N VAL A 115 22.32 -2.21 -10.15
CA VAL A 115 23.08 -2.25 -8.92
C VAL A 115 22.57 -1.20 -7.93
N ARG A 116 22.59 -1.54 -6.64
CA ARG A 116 22.39 -0.62 -5.52
C ARG A 116 23.48 0.44 -5.48
N GLU A 117 23.12 1.71 -5.36
CA GLU A 117 24.00 2.71 -4.76
C GLU A 117 23.32 3.39 -3.57
N GLU A 118 23.88 3.13 -2.40
CA GLU A 118 23.71 3.95 -1.21
C GLU A 118 24.36 5.32 -1.44
N LYS A 119 23.69 6.42 -1.07
CA LYS A 119 24.32 7.50 -0.31
C LYS A 119 23.33 8.48 0.31
N MET A 120 23.62 8.76 1.56
CA MET A 120 23.03 9.71 2.50
C MET A 120 23.10 11.17 2.01
N GLY A 121 22.07 11.98 2.28
CA GLY A 121 22.24 13.41 2.58
C GLY A 121 21.42 14.45 1.80
N ALA A 122 20.56 15.14 2.54
CA ALA A 122 20.15 16.56 2.41
C ALA A 122 19.20 17.03 1.26
N ARG A 123 18.02 17.52 1.72
CA ARG A 123 17.23 18.68 1.27
C ARG A 123 17.07 18.97 -0.24
N GLY A 124 15.80 19.02 -0.69
CA GLY A 124 15.41 19.90 -1.80
C GLY A 124 14.22 19.39 -2.61
N HIS A 125 13.11 20.11 -2.54
CA HIS A 125 12.02 20.11 -3.52
C HIS A 125 12.59 20.19 -4.94
N GLU A 126 12.21 19.31 -5.87
CA GLU A 126 11.72 19.69 -7.20
C GLU A 126 11.16 18.48 -7.97
N ARG A 127 10.10 18.75 -8.73
CA ARG A 127 9.34 17.84 -9.60
C ARG A 127 10.24 17.16 -10.63
N VAL A 128 10.35 15.84 -10.59
CA VAL A 128 10.89 15.08 -11.72
C VAL A 128 9.78 14.91 -12.76
N LYS A 129 9.89 15.73 -13.81
CA LYS A 129 9.16 15.56 -15.06
C LYS A 129 9.54 14.20 -15.65
N SER A 130 8.51 13.41 -15.91
CA SER A 130 8.58 12.14 -16.63
C SER A 130 9.40 12.27 -17.91
N PHE A 131 10.36 11.36 -18.05
CA PHE A 131 10.72 10.58 -19.25
C PHE A 131 10.48 11.29 -20.61
N GLY A 132 11.51 11.61 -21.40
CA GLY A 132 12.49 10.63 -21.88
C GLY A 132 12.05 9.90 -23.16
N VAL A 133 10.89 10.23 -23.77
CA VAL A 133 10.35 9.52 -24.96
C VAL A 133 10.12 10.44 -26.17
N LEU A 134 10.88 11.53 -26.34
CA LEU A 134 10.71 12.43 -27.50
C LEU A 134 12.01 12.83 -28.23
N VAL A 135 13.16 12.22 -27.90
CA VAL A 135 14.44 12.59 -28.53
C VAL A 135 14.94 11.59 -29.58
N GLU A 136 14.36 10.40 -29.68
CA GLU A 136 14.79 9.37 -30.67
C GLU A 136 13.70 9.00 -31.69
N GLY A 137 12.98 9.99 -32.22
CA GLY A 137 11.91 9.74 -33.20
C GLY A 137 11.97 10.53 -34.51
N LEU A 138 12.71 11.65 -34.60
CA LEU A 138 12.60 12.54 -35.76
C LEU A 138 13.91 13.20 -36.20
N ARG A 139 15.04 12.48 -36.08
CA ARG A 139 16.31 12.90 -36.71
C ARG A 139 16.93 11.85 -37.63
N ALA A 140 16.21 10.77 -37.90
CA ALA A 140 16.53 9.82 -38.96
C ALA A 140 15.52 10.02 -40.09
N LEU A 141 15.79 11.01 -40.94
CA LEU A 141 15.41 11.13 -42.36
C LEU A 141 15.91 12.51 -42.87
N GLU A 142 17.17 12.83 -42.56
CA GLU A 142 18.00 13.68 -43.42
C GLU A 142 18.90 12.72 -44.20
N GLY A 143 18.44 12.37 -45.39
CA GLY A 143 19.20 11.77 -46.48
C GLY A 143 18.75 12.45 -47.75
#